data_AF-A0A3D5JR38-F1
#
_entry.id   AF-A0A3D5JR38-F1
#
_cell.length_a   1.000
_cell.length_b   1.000
_cell.length_c   1.000
_cell.angle_alpha   90.00
_cell.angle_beta   90.00
_cell.angle_gamma   90.00
#
_symmetry.space_group_name_H-M   'P 1'
#
loop_
_entity.id
_entity.type
_entity.pdbx_description
1 polymer ?
#
loop_
_entity_poly.entity_id
_entity_poly.type
_entity_poly.pdbx_seq_one_letter_code
_entity_poly.pdbx_strand_id
1 'polypeptide(L)'
;PAQPSRPAPRAVAPTQRRSLVRAAIAILLQQPSLAMTLEGHHFNGLRLPGIELLLELLGLVEQRPDISTGALLEHFDGREEQEALHKLAAQTLPGDEAMWTQELHDAVAQLEKQLLMQRLDELQAKQSQQGLDDTDKYELRELLKARSTLRF
;
A
#
# COMPACT_ATOMS: atom_id res chain seq x y z
N PRO A 1 51.64 -10.44 9.49
CA PRO A 1 50.54 -11.21 8.85
C PRO A 1 49.16 -10.71 9.29
N ALA A 2 48.50 -9.92 8.44
CA ALA A 2 47.16 -9.39 8.68
C ALA A 2 46.13 -10.23 7.91
N GLN A 3 45.14 -10.77 8.61
CA GLN A 3 44.02 -11.50 8.01
C GLN A 3 42.92 -10.49 7.62
N PRO A 4 42.38 -10.52 6.39
CA PRO A 4 41.26 -9.66 6.03
C PRO A 4 39.94 -10.24 6.53
N SER A 5 39.20 -9.41 7.25
CA SER A 5 37.84 -9.66 7.77
C SER A 5 36.86 -9.88 6.62
N ARG A 6 36.16 -11.03 6.60
CA ARG A 6 35.05 -11.30 5.68
C ARG A 6 33.84 -10.41 6.01
N PRO A 7 33.22 -9.74 5.03
CA PRO A 7 31.97 -9.05 5.25
C PRO A 7 30.82 -10.05 5.45
N ALA A 8 29.95 -9.77 6.41
CA ALA A 8 28.75 -10.56 6.70
C ALA A 8 27.75 -10.53 5.53
N PRO A 9 27.00 -11.61 5.27
CA PRO A 9 25.98 -11.61 4.22
C PRO A 9 24.85 -10.65 4.62
N ARG A 10 24.62 -9.65 3.78
CA ARG A 10 23.48 -8.74 3.86
C ARG A 10 22.22 -9.60 3.73
N ALA A 11 21.38 -9.62 4.76
CA ALA A 11 20.11 -10.33 4.73
C ALA A 11 19.27 -9.77 3.58
N VAL A 12 19.17 -10.53 2.49
CA VAL A 12 18.23 -10.27 1.42
C VAL A 12 16.84 -10.52 1.99
N ALA A 13 16.10 -9.44 2.21
CA ALA A 13 14.68 -9.50 2.52
C ALA A 13 13.97 -10.35 1.46
N PRO A 14 12.99 -11.20 1.84
CA PRO A 14 12.45 -12.21 0.95
C PRO A 14 11.81 -11.58 -0.29
N THR A 15 12.37 -11.92 -1.43
CA THR A 15 12.15 -11.38 -2.79
C THR A 15 10.84 -11.83 -3.46
N GLN A 16 9.87 -12.40 -2.74
CA GLN A 16 8.85 -13.26 -3.37
C GLN A 16 7.39 -12.83 -3.22
N ARG A 17 7.07 -11.84 -2.36
CA ARG A 17 5.85 -11.04 -2.46
C ARG A 17 6.19 -9.79 -3.25
N ARG A 18 5.86 -9.72 -4.54
CA ARG A 18 5.77 -8.43 -5.25
C ARG A 18 5.02 -7.48 -4.32
N SER A 19 5.66 -6.41 -3.83
CA SER A 19 5.07 -5.61 -2.76
C SER A 19 3.69 -5.15 -3.21
N LEU A 20 2.66 -5.49 -2.45
CA LEU A 20 1.26 -5.27 -2.81
C LEU A 20 0.99 -3.82 -3.24
N VAL A 21 1.63 -2.87 -2.54
CA VAL A 21 1.65 -1.43 -2.89
C VAL A 21 2.20 -1.19 -4.30
N ARG A 22 3.36 -1.77 -4.65
CA ARG A 22 3.93 -1.68 -6.00
C ARG A 22 3.05 -2.31 -7.06
N ALA A 23 2.35 -3.41 -6.76
CA ALA A 23 1.41 -4.02 -7.70
C ALA A 23 0.23 -3.07 -7.97
N ALA A 24 -0.37 -2.50 -6.92
CA ALA A 24 -1.43 -1.50 -7.05
C ALA A 24 -0.96 -0.27 -7.85
N ILE A 25 0.23 0.27 -7.55
CA ILE A 25 0.81 1.39 -8.32
C ILE A 25 1.01 1.00 -9.78
N ALA A 26 1.54 -0.20 -10.06
CA ALA A 26 1.75 -0.65 -11.44
C ALA A 26 0.44 -0.79 -12.22
N ILE A 27 -0.62 -1.29 -11.59
CA ILE A 27 -1.96 -1.37 -12.19
C ILE A 27 -2.50 0.04 -12.49
N LEU A 28 -2.41 0.97 -11.53
CA LEU A 28 -2.86 2.36 -11.73
C LEU A 28 -2.08 3.07 -12.84
N LEU A 29 -0.79 2.79 -12.98
CA LEU A 29 0.01 3.34 -14.07
C LEU A 29 -0.32 2.70 -15.42
N GLN A 30 -0.88 1.49 -15.46
CA GLN A 30 -1.36 0.89 -16.70
C GLN A 30 -2.73 1.42 -17.10
N GLN A 31 -3.64 1.53 -16.13
CA GLN A 31 -5.01 2.00 -16.36
C GLN A 31 -5.47 2.82 -15.16
N PRO A 32 -5.30 4.16 -15.19
CA PRO A 32 -5.67 5.03 -14.08
C PRO A 32 -7.15 4.93 -13.71
N SER A 33 -8.03 4.80 -14.70
CA SER A 33 -9.49 4.74 -14.52
C SER A 33 -9.96 3.59 -13.62
N LEU A 34 -9.14 2.54 -13.42
CA LEU A 34 -9.49 1.45 -12.50
C LEU A 34 -9.63 1.92 -11.05
N ALA A 35 -8.99 3.02 -10.66
CA ALA A 35 -9.19 3.62 -9.34
C ALA A 35 -10.66 3.98 -9.10
N MET A 36 -11.42 4.34 -10.15
CA MET A 36 -12.83 4.72 -10.05
C MET A 36 -13.76 3.53 -9.80
N THR A 37 -13.25 2.31 -9.91
CA THR A 37 -14.01 1.09 -9.57
C THR A 37 -13.96 0.78 -8.07
N LEU A 38 -13.08 1.44 -7.31
CA LEU A 38 -12.97 1.25 -5.87
C LEU A 38 -14.13 1.96 -5.17
N GLU A 39 -14.74 1.31 -4.18
CA GLU A 39 -15.77 1.93 -3.32
C GLU A 39 -15.17 2.91 -2.29
N GLY A 40 -13.84 3.05 -2.28
CA GLY A 40 -13.06 3.84 -1.36
C GLY A 40 -11.68 3.23 -1.15
N HIS A 41 -10.84 3.93 -0.37
CA HIS A 41 -9.53 3.43 0.01
C HIS A 41 -9.17 3.89 1.44
N HIS A 42 -9.43 3.05 2.43
CA HIS A 42 -9.37 3.42 3.85
C HIS A 42 -8.09 2.91 4.53
N PHE A 43 -6.93 3.20 3.93
CA PHE A 43 -5.62 2.77 4.45
C PHE A 43 -4.64 3.92 4.72
N ASN A 44 -5.14 5.16 4.88
CA ASN A 44 -4.34 6.29 5.31
C ASN A 44 -3.69 6.02 6.69
N GLY A 45 -2.38 6.29 6.81
CA GLY A 45 -1.61 6.00 8.02
C GLY A 45 -1.08 4.56 8.13
N LEU A 46 -1.28 3.73 7.11
CA LEU A 46 -0.64 2.42 7.03
C LEU A 46 0.88 2.60 6.83
N ARG A 47 1.68 2.04 7.75
CA ARG A 47 3.13 2.17 7.73
C ARG A 47 3.78 1.12 6.84
N LEU A 48 3.58 1.27 5.53
CA LEU A 48 4.30 0.50 4.51
C LEU A 48 5.00 1.42 3.51
N PRO A 49 6.18 1.02 3.00
CA PRO A 49 6.86 1.78 1.95
C PRO A 49 5.97 1.96 0.72
N GLY A 50 5.86 3.21 0.26
CA GLY A 50 5.10 3.59 -0.94
C GLY A 50 3.60 3.81 -0.75
N ILE A 51 3.06 3.71 0.48
CA ILE A 51 1.63 3.97 0.72
C ILE A 51 1.26 5.41 0.41
N GLU A 52 2.07 6.37 0.85
CA GLU A 52 1.82 7.79 0.57
C GLU A 52 1.78 8.06 -0.94
N LEU A 53 2.68 7.44 -1.70
CA LEU A 53 2.70 7.53 -3.16
C LEU A 53 1.43 6.91 -3.79
N LEU A 54 0.98 5.75 -3.30
CA LEU A 54 -0.25 5.12 -3.77
C LEU A 54 -1.48 6.00 -3.45
N LEU A 55 -1.55 6.58 -2.26
CA LEU A 55 -2.62 7.50 -1.86
C LEU A 55 -2.61 8.77 -2.72
N GLU A 56 -1.44 9.34 -3.02
CA GLU A 56 -1.33 10.50 -3.91
C GLU A 56 -1.81 10.16 -5.33
N LEU A 57 -1.44 8.99 -5.87
CA LEU A 57 -1.91 8.52 -7.17
C LEU A 57 -3.44 8.33 -7.21
N LEU A 58 -4.02 7.65 -6.21
CA LEU A 58 -5.46 7.47 -6.11
C LEU A 58 -6.19 8.82 -6.02
N GLY A 59 -5.70 9.72 -5.16
CA GLY A 59 -6.26 11.06 -5.01
C GLY A 59 -6.18 11.90 -6.29
N LEU A 60 -5.12 11.74 -7.10
CA LEU A 60 -5.01 12.42 -8.40
C LEU A 60 -6.07 11.92 -9.40
N VAL A 61 -6.33 10.62 -9.44
CA VAL A 61 -7.36 10.05 -10.31
C VAL A 61 -8.75 10.44 -9.83
N GLU A 62 -9.02 10.42 -8.53
CA GLU A 62 -10.31 10.90 -7.98
C GLU A 62 -10.59 12.36 -8.32
N GLN A 63 -9.56 13.20 -8.32
CA GLN A 63 -9.69 14.61 -8.73
C GLN A 63 -9.84 14.78 -10.25
N ARG A 64 -9.25 13.88 -11.04
CA ARG A 64 -9.24 13.92 -12.51
C ARG A 64 -9.44 12.51 -13.08
N PRO A 65 -10.69 12.02 -13.20
CA PRO A 65 -10.98 10.64 -13.60
C PRO A 65 -10.50 10.27 -15.02
N ASP A 66 -10.28 11.28 -15.87
CA ASP A 66 -9.78 11.17 -17.24
C ASP A 66 -8.26 11.36 -17.36
N ILE A 67 -7.54 11.44 -16.24
CA ILE A 67 -6.08 11.60 -16.24
C ILE A 67 -5.39 10.41 -16.92
N SER A 68 -4.47 10.72 -17.83
CA SER A 68 -3.65 9.71 -18.50
C SER A 68 -2.46 9.30 -17.63
N THR A 69 -1.89 8.12 -17.91
CA THR A 69 -0.61 7.70 -17.31
C THR A 69 0.50 8.73 -17.52
N GLY A 70 0.57 9.35 -18.69
CA GLY A 70 1.56 10.40 -18.97
C GLY A 70 1.41 11.60 -18.05
N ALA A 71 0.18 12.09 -17.87
CA ALA A 71 -0.11 13.21 -16.97
C ALA A 71 0.10 12.85 -15.49
N LEU A 72 -0.14 11.59 -15.10
CA LEU A 72 0.26 11.10 -13.77
C LEU A 72 1.77 11.18 -13.61
N LEU A 73 2.56 10.67 -14.55
CA LEU A 73 4.02 10.69 -14.48
C LEU A 73 4.58 12.12 -14.45
N GLU A 74 4.01 13.03 -15.24
CA GLU A 74 4.38 14.45 -15.25
C GLU A 74 4.17 15.14 -13.89
N HIS A 75 3.14 14.75 -13.13
CA HIS A 75 2.91 15.28 -11.78
C HIS A 75 4.06 14.97 -10.81
N PHE A 76 4.81 13.89 -11.07
CA PHE A 76 5.96 13.49 -10.26
C PHE A 76 7.31 13.93 -10.87
N ASP A 77 7.31 14.78 -11.90
CA ASP A 77 8.56 15.28 -12.50
C ASP A 77 9.42 16.05 -11.47
N GLY A 78 10.72 15.75 -11.44
CA GLY A 78 11.68 16.29 -10.48
C GLY A 78 11.63 15.67 -9.08
N ARG A 79 10.79 14.67 -8.81
CA ARG A 79 10.71 13.98 -7.51
C ARG A 79 11.55 12.70 -7.47
N GLU A 80 11.84 12.21 -6.26
CA GLU A 80 12.66 11.00 -6.07
C GLU A 80 11.99 9.73 -6.62
N GLU A 81 10.66 9.71 -6.66
CA GLU A 81 9.86 8.58 -7.13
C GLU A 81 9.75 8.50 -8.65
N GLN A 82 10.08 9.58 -9.37
CA GLN A 82 9.89 9.70 -10.82
C GLN A 82 10.49 8.52 -11.59
N GLU A 83 11.77 8.22 -11.36
CA GLU A 83 12.48 7.14 -12.06
C GLU A 83 11.82 5.78 -11.81
N ALA A 84 11.35 5.55 -10.58
CA ALA A 84 10.67 4.31 -10.21
C ALA A 84 9.29 4.20 -10.89
N LEU A 85 8.51 5.28 -10.93
CA LEU A 85 7.22 5.32 -11.60
C LEU A 85 7.35 5.09 -13.11
N HIS A 86 8.31 5.73 -13.77
CA HIS A 86 8.58 5.48 -15.20
C HIS A 86 8.95 4.02 -15.47
N LYS A 87 9.79 3.42 -14.62
CA LYS A 87 10.13 1.99 -14.73
C LYS A 87 8.92 1.09 -14.53
N LEU A 88 7.99 1.44 -13.64
CA LEU A 88 6.76 0.69 -13.40
C LEU A 88 5.79 0.80 -14.58
N ALA A 89 5.56 2.01 -15.09
CA ALA A 89 4.69 2.24 -16.23
C ALA A 89 5.19 1.54 -17.51
N ALA A 90 6.51 1.42 -17.69
CA ALA A 90 7.10 0.73 -18.84
C ALA A 90 7.03 -0.81 -18.76
N GLN A 91 6.68 -1.39 -17.61
CA GLN A 91 6.55 -2.85 -17.47
C GLN A 91 5.24 -3.32 -18.07
N THR A 92 5.28 -4.34 -18.94
CA THR A 92 4.06 -5.04 -19.37
C THR A 92 3.50 -5.85 -18.22
N LEU A 93 2.28 -5.54 -17.80
CA LEU A 93 1.54 -6.34 -16.82
C LEU A 93 0.85 -7.50 -17.56
N PRO A 94 0.95 -8.74 -17.08
CA PRO A 94 0.16 -9.84 -17.62
C PRO A 94 -1.32 -9.64 -17.26
N GLY A 95 -2.21 -10.24 -18.06
CA GLY A 95 -3.66 -10.17 -17.82
C GLY A 95 -4.35 -9.10 -18.65
N ASP A 96 -5.61 -8.87 -18.33
CA ASP A 96 -6.49 -7.89 -18.95
C ASP A 96 -7.09 -6.95 -17.90
N GLU A 97 -7.90 -5.99 -18.34
CA GLU A 97 -8.52 -4.99 -17.48
C GLU A 97 -9.38 -5.62 -16.35
N ALA A 98 -10.06 -6.74 -16.62
CA ALA A 98 -10.86 -7.44 -15.62
C ALA A 98 -9.96 -8.06 -14.53
N MET A 99 -8.85 -8.70 -14.92
CA MET A 99 -7.86 -9.23 -13.99
C MET A 99 -7.22 -8.11 -13.16
N TRP A 100 -6.84 -7.00 -13.78
CA TRP A 100 -6.24 -5.87 -13.08
C TRP A 100 -7.22 -5.19 -12.13
N THR A 101 -8.50 -5.11 -12.49
CA THR A 101 -9.56 -4.64 -11.59
C THR A 101 -9.61 -5.50 -10.34
N GLN A 102 -9.70 -6.82 -10.50
CA GLN A 102 -9.72 -7.73 -9.35
C GLN A 102 -8.45 -7.62 -8.50
N GLU A 103 -7.27 -7.58 -9.12
CA GLU A 103 -6.00 -7.45 -8.40
C GLU A 103 -5.90 -6.13 -7.63
N LEU A 104 -6.41 -5.03 -8.18
CA LEU A 104 -6.45 -3.74 -7.50
C LEU A 104 -7.39 -3.77 -6.29
N HIS A 105 -8.58 -4.35 -6.45
CA HIS A 105 -9.55 -4.52 -5.36
C HIS A 105 -8.98 -5.39 -4.23
N ASP A 106 -8.41 -6.54 -4.59
CA ASP A 106 -7.78 -7.46 -3.63
C ASP A 106 -6.61 -6.77 -2.90
N ALA A 107 -5.83 -5.97 -3.63
CA ALA A 107 -4.75 -5.19 -3.04
C ALA A 107 -5.28 -4.19 -2.02
N VAL A 108 -6.24 -3.35 -2.40
CA VAL A 108 -6.85 -2.33 -1.52
C VAL A 108 -7.44 -2.98 -0.27
N ALA A 109 -8.24 -4.03 -0.41
CA ALA A 109 -8.82 -4.75 0.72
C ALA A 109 -7.75 -5.31 1.68
N GLN A 110 -6.66 -5.83 1.13
CA GLN A 110 -5.56 -6.35 1.93
C GLN A 110 -4.74 -5.23 2.62
N LEU A 111 -4.66 -4.03 2.05
CA LEU A 111 -4.06 -2.85 2.70
C LEU A 111 -4.91 -2.38 3.88
N GLU A 112 -6.22 -2.25 3.70
CA GLU A 112 -7.15 -1.86 4.76
C GLU A 112 -7.08 -2.83 5.95
N LYS A 113 -7.02 -4.12 5.64
CA LYS A 113 -6.81 -5.16 6.64
C LYS A 113 -5.47 -5.04 7.36
N GLN A 114 -4.40 -4.68 6.65
CA GLN A 114 -3.10 -4.44 7.28
C GLN A 114 -3.13 -3.21 8.19
N LEU A 115 -3.86 -2.15 7.82
CA LEU A 115 -4.06 -0.99 8.69
C LEU A 115 -4.82 -1.37 9.97
N LEU A 116 -5.90 -2.14 9.84
CA LEU A 116 -6.66 -2.63 10.99
C LEU A 116 -5.76 -3.42 11.95
N MET A 117 -4.97 -4.36 11.41
CA MET A 117 -4.04 -5.16 12.21
C MET A 117 -2.96 -4.31 12.87
N GLN A 118 -2.38 -3.35 12.14
CA GLN A 118 -1.41 -2.41 12.69
C GLN A 118 -1.99 -1.66 13.90
N ARG A 119 -3.22 -1.15 13.78
CA ARG A 119 -3.86 -0.39 14.85
C ARG A 119 -4.21 -1.27 16.05
N LEU A 120 -4.62 -2.51 15.80
CA LEU A 120 -4.88 -3.49 16.85
C LEU A 120 -3.60 -3.80 17.66
N ASP A 121 -2.48 -4.00 16.96
CA ASP A 121 -1.19 -4.28 17.57
C ASP A 121 -0.69 -3.09 18.41
N GLU A 122 -0.88 -1.85 17.93
CA GLU A 122 -0.58 -0.63 18.68
C GLU A 122 -1.36 -0.54 19.99
N LEU A 123 -2.67 -0.79 19.95
CA LEU A 123 -3.52 -0.73 21.15
C LEU A 123 -3.16 -1.84 22.14
N GLN A 124 -2.85 -3.04 21.66
CA GLN A 124 -2.39 -4.13 22.54
C GLN A 124 -1.03 -3.81 23.18
N ALA A 125 -0.11 -3.21 22.43
CA ALA A 125 1.17 -2.74 22.97
C ALA A 125 0.95 -1.63 24.01
N LYS A 126 0.06 -0.66 23.75
CA LYS A 126 -0.31 0.40 24.69
C LYS A 126 -0.91 -0.18 25.99
N GLN A 127 -1.81 -1.14 25.87
CA GLN A 127 -2.45 -1.82 26.98
C GLN A 127 -1.44 -2.48 27.92
N SER A 128 -0.43 -3.17 27.36
CA SER A 128 0.57 -3.88 28.16
C SER A 128 1.59 -2.97 28.83
N GLN A 129 1.87 -1.78 28.27
CA GLN A 129 2.87 -0.85 28.78
C GLN A 129 2.33 0.13 29.83
N GLN A 130 1.15 0.71 29.57
CA GLN A 130 0.61 1.82 30.37
C GLN A 130 -0.90 1.74 30.62
N GLY A 131 -1.57 0.71 30.11
CA GLY A 131 -3.02 0.59 30.14
C GLY A 131 -3.70 1.37 29.01
N LEU A 132 -5.02 1.21 28.91
CA LEU A 132 -5.88 1.88 27.93
C LEU A 132 -6.82 2.87 28.61
N ASP A 133 -6.97 4.05 28.02
CA ASP A 133 -8.03 4.98 28.39
C ASP A 133 -9.39 4.53 27.80
N ASP A 134 -10.46 5.28 28.09
CA ASP A 134 -11.79 4.91 27.64
C ASP A 134 -11.98 5.08 26.13
N THR A 135 -11.22 5.98 25.50
CA THR A 135 -11.20 6.16 24.04
C THR A 135 -10.54 4.97 23.37
N ASP A 136 -9.38 4.52 23.86
CA ASP A 136 -8.67 3.36 23.35
C ASP A 136 -9.49 2.07 23.51
N LYS A 137 -10.17 1.89 24.65
CA LYS A 137 -11.02 0.70 24.89
C LYS A 137 -12.19 0.67 23.93
N TYR A 138 -12.79 1.83 23.65
CA TYR A 138 -13.85 1.96 22.67
C TYR A 138 -13.32 1.61 21.27
N GLU A 139 -12.18 2.20 20.87
CA GLU A 139 -11.55 1.93 19.59
C GLU A 139 -11.21 0.44 19.41
N LEU A 140 -10.58 -0.18 20.41
CA LEU A 140 -10.24 -1.61 20.39
C LEU A 140 -11.48 -2.49 20.18
N ARG A 141 -12.61 -2.16 20.83
CA ARG A 141 -13.86 -2.90 20.65
C ARG A 141 -14.40 -2.76 19.23
N GLU A 142 -14.38 -1.55 18.65
CA GLU A 142 -14.85 -1.34 17.28
C GLU A 142 -13.93 -2.04 16.27
N LEU A 143 -12.61 -1.99 16.46
CA LEU A 143 -11.66 -2.71 15.60
C LEU A 143 -11.84 -4.23 15.67
N LEU A 144 -12.12 -4.79 16.85
CA LEU A 144 -12.40 -6.23 16.98
C LEU A 144 -13.70 -6.64 16.29
N LYS A 145 -14.73 -5.79 16.32
CA LYS A 145 -15.96 -6.01 15.55
C LYS A 145 -15.68 -5.99 14.04
N ALA A 146 -14.96 -4.96 13.56
CA ALA A 146 -14.56 -4.87 12.16
C ALA A 146 -13.74 -6.11 11.73
N ARG A 147 -12.79 -6.57 12.55
CA ARG A 147 -12.03 -7.79 12.25
C ARG A 147 -12.91 -9.03 12.09
N SER A 148 -14.02 -9.10 12.85
CA SER A 148 -14.95 -10.23 12.77
C SER A 148 -15.84 -10.20 11.52
N THR A 149 -16.08 -9.02 10.95
CA THR A 149 -16.85 -8.85 9.71
C THR A 149 -15.98 -9.08 8.47
N LEU A 150 -14.68 -8.77 8.53
CA LEU A 150 -13.68 -9.10 7.49
C LEU A 150 -13.34 -10.61 7.43
N ARG A 151 -14.32 -11.51 7.59
CA ARG A 151 -14.09 -12.98 7.64
C ARG A 151 -13.21 -13.44 6.47
N PHE A 152 -12.16 -14.17 6.85
CA PHE A 152 -11.10 -14.73 6.01
C PHE A 152 -11.56 -16.03 5.33
#